data_AF-A0A452T525-F1
#
_entry.id   AF-A0A452T525-F1
#
_cell.length_a   1.000
_cell.length_b   1.000
_cell.length_c   1.000
_cell.angle_alpha   90.00
_cell.angle_beta   90.00
_cell.angle_gamma   90.00
#
_symmetry.space_group_name_H-M   'P 1'
#
loop_
_entity.id
_entity.type
_entity.pdbx_description
1 polymer ?
#
loop_
_entity_poly.entity_id
_entity_poly.type
_entity_poly.pdbx_seq_one_letter_code
_entity_poly.pdbx_strand_id
1 'polypeptide(L)'
;ALHYHFSLGNWKMKSIETFAMNICDHFLSSFNHVTRAQVYVEEVPWKRFEKNGVKHVHAFIHTPTGTHFCEVEQMRGGPPVIHSGIKDLKVLKTTQSGFEGFIKDQFTTLPEVKDRCFATRVYCKWRYHQCRDMDFDATWYGDTVRDIVLEKFAGPYDKGEYSPSVQKTLYDIQVHSLSRVPEKTWKSTCPTWGWSTRKR
;
A
#
# COMPACT_ATOMS: atom_id res chain seq x y z
N ALA A 1 20.43 12.89 7.75
CA ALA A 1 19.95 12.52 6.41
C ALA A 1 21.02 12.95 5.41
N LEU A 2 21.64 12.02 4.69
CA LEU A 2 22.59 12.36 3.63
C LEU A 2 21.78 12.64 2.35
N HIS A 3 21.82 13.87 1.85
CA HIS A 3 21.27 14.22 0.55
C HIS A 3 22.32 13.93 -0.52
N TYR A 4 22.13 12.85 -1.28
CA TYR A 4 22.95 12.53 -2.45
C TYR A 4 22.24 12.98 -3.73
N HIS A 5 22.95 13.72 -4.59
CA HIS A 5 22.54 13.92 -5.98
C HIS A 5 23.06 12.75 -6.82
N PHE A 6 22.18 11.81 -7.16
CA PHE A 6 22.51 10.71 -8.07
C PHE A 6 22.44 11.20 -9.52
N SER A 7 23.52 11.00 -10.29
CA SER A 7 23.47 11.07 -11.75
C SER A 7 22.72 9.83 -12.26
N LEU A 8 21.45 10.01 -12.62
CA LEU A 8 20.52 8.96 -13.05
C LEU A 8 20.86 8.35 -14.44
N GLY A 9 22.00 8.72 -15.04
CA GLY A 9 22.24 8.58 -16.48
C GLY A 9 22.21 7.15 -17.05
N ASN A 10 22.39 6.11 -16.25
CA ASN A 10 22.56 4.73 -16.75
C ASN A 10 21.73 3.65 -16.02
N TRP A 11 20.85 4.00 -15.08
CA TRP A 11 20.04 3.00 -14.38
C TRP A 11 18.74 2.72 -15.15
N LYS A 12 18.50 1.44 -15.49
CA LYS A 12 17.21 1.01 -16.06
C LYS A 12 16.13 1.12 -14.99
N MET A 13 15.47 2.28 -14.95
CA MET A 13 14.32 2.57 -14.08
C MET A 13 13.08 1.92 -14.67
N LYS A 14 12.77 0.68 -14.26
CA LYS A 14 11.46 0.07 -14.53
C LYS A 14 10.48 0.42 -13.42
N SER A 15 10.83 0.08 -12.17
CA SER A 15 10.01 0.34 -10.98
C SER A 15 10.79 1.03 -9.84
N ILE A 16 10.08 1.57 -8.85
CA ILE A 16 10.68 2.19 -7.66
C ILE A 16 11.46 1.18 -6.79
N GLU A 17 11.06 -0.09 -6.78
CA GLU A 17 11.77 -1.17 -6.08
C GLU A 17 13.12 -1.45 -6.72
N THR A 18 13.17 -1.48 -8.06
CA THR A 18 14.43 -1.67 -8.79
C THR A 18 15.38 -0.51 -8.54
N PHE A 19 14.86 0.71 -8.47
CA PHE A 19 15.64 1.88 -8.08
C PHE A 19 16.23 1.74 -6.67
N ALA A 20 15.40 1.37 -5.69
CA ALA A 20 15.84 1.18 -4.32
C ALA A 20 16.90 0.06 -4.19
N MET A 21 16.74 -1.05 -4.92
CA MET A 21 17.73 -2.13 -4.98
C MET A 21 19.07 -1.65 -5.54
N ASN A 22 19.06 -0.90 -6.65
CA ASN A 22 20.29 -0.38 -7.26
C ASN A 22 21.05 0.55 -6.30
N ILE A 23 20.34 1.36 -5.51
CA ILE A 23 20.97 2.20 -4.49
C ILE A 23 21.60 1.36 -3.38
N CYS A 24 20.88 0.35 -2.87
CA CYS A 24 21.42 -0.57 -1.87
C CYS A 24 22.70 -1.26 -2.36
N ASP A 25 22.66 -1.80 -3.58
CA ASP A 25 23.80 -2.48 -4.21
C ASP A 25 24.98 -1.53 -4.42
N HIS A 26 24.73 -0.30 -4.87
CA HIS A 26 25.77 0.72 -5.06
C HIS A 26 26.55 1.00 -3.77
N PHE A 27 25.87 1.22 -2.64
CA PHE A 27 26.56 1.51 -1.37
C PHE A 27 27.31 0.29 -0.81
N LEU A 28 26.73 -0.90 -0.94
CA LEU A 28 27.36 -2.13 -0.46
C LEU A 28 28.57 -2.55 -1.33
N SER A 29 28.53 -2.31 -2.64
CA SER A 29 29.63 -2.61 -3.55
C SER A 29 30.75 -1.55 -3.52
N SER A 30 30.41 -0.27 -3.35
CA SER A 30 31.39 0.82 -3.43
C SER A 30 32.20 1.03 -2.14
N PHE A 31 31.63 0.68 -0.97
CA PHE A 31 32.23 1.00 0.33
C PHE A 31 32.31 -0.22 1.25
N ASN A 32 33.51 -0.79 1.40
CA ASN A 32 33.72 -2.01 2.19
C ASN A 32 33.29 -1.92 3.67
N HIS A 33 33.31 -0.72 4.26
CA HIS A 33 32.92 -0.50 5.65
C HIS A 33 31.40 -0.43 5.87
N VAL A 34 30.60 -0.29 4.79
CA VAL A 34 29.14 -0.25 4.89
C VAL A 34 28.62 -1.68 5.10
N THR A 35 27.96 -1.93 6.21
CA THR A 35 27.43 -3.27 6.56
C THR A 35 25.95 -3.45 6.22
N ARG A 36 25.22 -2.34 6.06
CA ARG A 36 23.78 -2.32 5.78
C ARG A 36 23.41 -1.09 4.96
N ALA A 37 22.53 -1.28 3.98
CA ALA A 37 21.85 -0.21 3.26
C ALA A 37 20.33 -0.37 3.41
N GLN A 38 19.64 0.75 3.62
CA GLN A 38 18.17 0.80 3.66
C GLN A 38 17.71 2.01 2.85
N VAL A 39 16.79 1.78 1.93
CA VAL A 39 16.29 2.80 1.00
C VAL A 39 14.76 2.77 1.03
N TYR A 40 14.18 3.94 1.27
CA TYR A 40 12.74 4.17 1.18
C TYR A 40 12.46 5.07 -0.02
N VAL A 41 11.53 4.66 -0.88
CA VAL A 41 11.13 5.41 -2.07
C VAL A 41 9.62 5.58 -2.08
N GLU A 42 9.18 6.77 -2.43
CA GLU A 42 7.77 7.09 -2.62
C GLU A 42 7.57 7.66 -4.02
N GLU A 43 6.59 7.13 -4.74
CA GLU A 43 6.25 7.59 -6.07
C GLU A 43 5.25 8.74 -5.97
N VAL A 44 5.54 9.87 -6.61
CA VAL A 44 4.56 10.95 -6.75
C VAL A 44 3.49 10.50 -7.74
N PRO A 45 2.19 10.49 -7.37
CA PRO A 45 1.14 9.85 -8.16
C PRO A 45 0.69 10.71 -9.35
N TRP A 46 1.56 10.84 -10.35
CA TRP A 46 1.26 11.48 -11.62
C TRP A 46 0.49 10.51 -12.53
N LYS A 47 -0.71 10.91 -12.92
CA LYS A 47 -1.50 10.20 -13.92
C LYS A 47 -1.43 10.95 -15.25
N ARG A 48 -1.23 10.25 -16.36
CA ARG A 48 -1.26 10.85 -17.69
C ARG A 48 -2.66 11.43 -17.96
N PHE A 49 -2.72 12.64 -18.51
CA PHE A 49 -3.99 13.22 -18.94
C PHE A 49 -4.68 12.29 -19.94
N GLU A 50 -5.98 12.06 -19.75
CA GLU A 50 -6.78 11.21 -20.62
C GLU A 50 -8.15 11.83 -20.84
N LYS A 51 -8.60 11.88 -22.10
CA LYS A 51 -9.93 12.34 -22.49
C LYS A 51 -10.45 11.47 -23.63
N ASN A 52 -11.66 10.93 -23.48
CA ASN A 52 -12.28 10.03 -24.46
C ASN A 52 -11.38 8.84 -24.85
N GLY A 53 -10.64 8.28 -23.88
CA GLY A 53 -9.69 7.18 -24.11
C GLY A 53 -8.36 7.59 -24.76
N VAL A 54 -8.19 8.86 -25.16
CA VAL A 54 -6.95 9.37 -25.74
C VAL A 54 -6.05 9.94 -24.66
N LYS A 55 -4.84 9.38 -24.54
CA LYS A 55 -3.83 9.81 -23.58
C LYS A 55 -2.97 10.94 -24.15
N HIS A 56 -2.75 12.00 -23.38
CA HIS A 56 -1.91 13.12 -23.79
C HIS A 56 -0.44 12.72 -23.85
N VAL A 57 0.31 13.21 -24.84
CA VAL A 57 1.71 12.78 -25.07
C VAL A 57 2.69 13.25 -23.99
N HIS A 58 2.43 14.39 -23.35
CA HIS A 58 3.34 14.97 -22.34
C HIS A 58 2.66 15.68 -21.15
N ALA A 59 1.34 15.53 -20.96
CA ALA A 59 0.63 16.20 -19.86
C ALA A 59 0.21 15.19 -18.78
N PHE A 60 0.36 15.60 -17.51
CA PHE A 60 0.13 14.77 -16.33
C PHE A 60 -0.65 15.56 -15.27
N ILE A 61 -1.55 14.87 -14.57
CA ILE A 61 -2.34 15.40 -13.45
C ILE A 61 -1.97 14.64 -12.18
N HIS A 62 -1.81 15.37 -11.08
CA HIS A 62 -1.55 14.78 -9.78
C HIS A 62 -2.84 14.14 -9.23
N THR A 63 -2.86 12.81 -9.04
CA THR A 63 -4.06 12.04 -8.67
C THR A 63 -3.77 11.13 -7.46
N PRO A 64 -3.96 11.60 -6.22
CA PRO A 64 -3.59 10.84 -5.02
C PRO A 64 -4.66 9.80 -4.64
N THR A 65 -4.87 8.80 -5.49
CA THR A 65 -5.82 7.68 -5.29
C THR A 65 -5.14 6.43 -4.73
N GLY A 66 -4.22 6.65 -3.78
CA GLY A 66 -3.25 5.66 -3.30
C GLY A 66 -1.86 5.93 -3.85
N THR A 67 -0.89 6.05 -2.95
CA THR A 67 0.51 6.34 -3.25
C THR A 67 1.34 5.07 -3.17
N HIS A 68 2.10 4.79 -4.22
CA HIS A 68 3.06 3.69 -4.23
C HIS A 68 4.28 4.07 -3.38
N PHE A 69 4.68 3.19 -2.49
CA PHE A 69 5.97 3.29 -1.84
C PHE A 69 6.65 1.93 -1.75
N CYS A 70 7.97 1.94 -1.66
CA CYS A 70 8.75 0.75 -1.39
C CYS A 70 9.81 1.00 -0.33
N GLU A 71 10.26 -0.08 0.29
CA GLU A 71 11.36 -0.08 1.24
C GLU A 71 12.22 -1.32 1.00
N VAL A 72 13.49 -1.08 0.68
CA VAL A 72 14.48 -2.13 0.46
C VAL A 72 15.54 -2.04 1.54
N GLU A 73 15.81 -3.15 2.21
CA GLU A 73 16.89 -3.29 3.18
C GLU A 73 17.82 -4.42 2.73
N GLN A 74 19.13 -4.19 2.75
CA GLN A 74 20.12 -5.21 2.43
C GLN A 74 21.30 -5.15 3.38
N MET A 75 21.63 -6.32 3.94
CA MET A 75 22.86 -6.54 4.71
C MET A 75 23.98 -6.96 3.75
N ARG A 76 25.23 -6.58 4.04
CA ARG A 76 26.40 -7.04 3.28
C ARG A 76 26.46 -8.57 3.27
N GLY A 77 26.57 -9.16 2.09
CA GLY A 77 26.61 -10.62 1.90
C GLY A 77 25.25 -11.32 2.06
N GLY A 78 24.17 -10.57 2.31
CA GLY A 78 22.81 -11.09 2.40
C GLY A 78 21.94 -10.72 1.18
N PRO A 79 20.82 -11.43 0.98
CA PRO A 79 19.84 -11.05 -0.04
C PRO A 79 19.11 -9.75 0.37
N PRO A 80 18.65 -8.94 -0.61
CA PRO A 80 17.80 -7.80 -0.32
C PRO A 80 16.43 -8.26 0.22
N VAL A 81 15.87 -7.48 1.13
CA VAL A 81 14.51 -7.61 1.64
C VAL A 81 13.69 -6.46 1.09
N ILE A 82 12.72 -6.78 0.24
CA ILE A 82 11.91 -5.80 -0.49
C ILE A 82 10.51 -5.76 0.10
N HIS A 83 10.05 -4.57 0.40
CA HIS A 83 8.65 -4.28 0.70
C HIS A 83 8.09 -3.30 -0.32
N SER A 84 6.85 -3.53 -0.75
CA SER A 84 6.04 -2.52 -1.44
C SER A 84 4.79 -2.24 -0.63
N GLY A 85 4.14 -1.14 -0.93
CA GLY A 85 2.96 -0.74 -0.20
C GLY A 85 2.15 0.35 -0.84
N ILE A 86 0.91 0.46 -0.34
CA ILE A 86 -0.03 1.53 -0.66
C ILE A 86 -0.18 2.37 0.61
N LYS A 87 -0.02 3.69 0.48
CA LYS A 87 -0.40 4.64 1.54
C LYS A 87 -1.30 5.73 1.00
N ASP A 88 -1.89 6.51 1.90
CA ASP A 88 -2.73 7.67 1.57
C ASP A 88 -3.93 7.39 0.66
N LEU A 89 -4.34 6.13 0.54
CA LEU A 89 -5.58 5.73 -0.14
C LEU A 89 -6.77 6.02 0.78
N LYS A 90 -7.51 7.09 0.48
CA LYS A 90 -8.69 7.52 1.25
C LYS A 90 -9.95 6.90 0.66
N VAL A 91 -10.71 6.18 1.48
CA VAL A 91 -11.97 5.54 1.07
C VAL A 91 -13.04 5.77 2.11
N LEU A 92 -14.29 5.86 1.66
CA LEU A 92 -15.46 6.06 2.51
C LEU A 92 -16.64 5.29 1.92
N LYS A 93 -17.38 4.57 2.79
CA LYS A 93 -18.74 4.12 2.50
C LYS A 93 -19.69 4.64 3.56
N THR A 94 -20.90 5.00 3.14
CA THR A 94 -21.89 5.68 3.99
C THR A 94 -22.74 4.73 4.82
N THR A 95 -22.81 3.46 4.42
CA THR A 95 -23.62 2.39 5.01
C THR A 95 -22.90 1.05 4.86
N GLN A 96 -23.58 -0.08 5.14
CA GLN A 96 -23.05 -1.44 5.04
C GLN A 96 -21.82 -1.64 5.97
N SER A 97 -21.84 -0.99 7.13
CA SER A 97 -20.87 -1.23 8.20
C SER A 97 -21.57 -1.17 9.55
N GLY A 98 -21.38 -2.18 10.36
CA GLY A 98 -21.83 -2.21 11.74
C GLY A 98 -20.68 -2.33 12.74
N PHE A 99 -21.05 -2.25 14.01
CA PHE A 99 -20.20 -2.60 15.14
C PHE A 99 -21.08 -2.96 16.33
N GLU A 100 -21.24 -4.27 16.54
CA GLU A 100 -22.08 -4.87 17.59
C GLU A 100 -21.41 -6.14 18.13
N GLY A 101 -21.86 -6.63 19.29
CA GLY A 101 -21.34 -7.84 19.92
C GLY A 101 -19.97 -7.69 20.59
N PHE A 102 -19.53 -6.45 20.85
CA PHE A 102 -18.28 -6.20 21.60
C PHE A 102 -18.49 -6.34 23.11
N ILE A 103 -17.41 -6.65 23.83
CA ILE A 103 -17.40 -6.75 25.29
C ILE A 103 -17.75 -5.38 25.88
N LYS A 104 -18.71 -5.37 26.81
CA LYS A 104 -19.13 -4.17 27.54
C LYS A 104 -18.60 -4.26 28.96
N ASP A 105 -17.80 -3.29 29.35
CA ASP A 105 -17.29 -3.12 30.71
C ASP A 105 -17.76 -1.79 31.31
N GLN A 106 -17.30 -1.48 32.52
CA GLN A 106 -17.62 -0.25 33.23
C GLN A 106 -17.15 1.04 32.52
N PHE A 107 -16.31 0.94 31.49
CA PHE A 107 -15.81 2.06 30.70
C PHE A 107 -16.48 2.15 29.32
N THR A 108 -17.38 1.21 29.00
CA THR A 108 -18.00 1.11 27.69
C THR A 108 -19.20 2.05 27.58
N THR A 109 -18.99 3.21 26.95
CA THR A 109 -20.07 4.18 26.67
C THR A 109 -20.56 4.13 25.22
N LEU A 110 -19.88 3.35 24.37
CA LEU A 110 -20.19 3.28 22.94
C LEU A 110 -21.45 2.43 22.71
N PRO A 111 -22.51 2.96 22.07
CA PRO A 111 -23.66 2.15 21.70
C PRO A 111 -23.32 1.24 20.52
N GLU A 112 -23.95 0.08 20.48
CA GLU A 112 -23.92 -0.80 19.32
C GLU A 112 -24.68 -0.18 18.16
N VAL A 113 -24.15 -0.36 16.95
CA VAL A 113 -24.75 0.18 15.74
C VAL A 113 -24.75 -0.88 14.65
N LYS A 114 -25.92 -1.10 14.04
CA LYS A 114 -26.07 -2.00 12.89
C LYS A 114 -25.71 -1.33 11.58
N ASP A 115 -25.73 0.00 11.54
CA ASP A 115 -25.28 0.77 10.39
C ASP A 115 -24.55 2.05 10.81
N ARG A 116 -23.45 2.34 10.15
CA ARG A 116 -22.62 3.54 10.33
C ARG A 116 -21.80 3.83 9.08
N CYS A 117 -21.37 5.08 8.94
CA CYS A 117 -20.32 5.43 7.99
C CYS A 117 -19.00 4.75 8.36
N PHE A 118 -18.29 4.27 7.35
CA PHE A 118 -16.94 3.74 7.48
C PHE A 118 -16.01 4.49 6.54
N ALA A 119 -15.14 5.32 7.12
CA ALA A 119 -14.10 6.05 6.40
C ALA A 119 -12.73 5.62 6.90
N THR A 120 -11.77 5.44 6.00
CA THR A 120 -10.40 5.10 6.38
C THR A 120 -9.38 5.64 5.38
N ARG A 121 -8.14 5.78 5.87
CA ARG A 121 -6.96 5.98 5.05
C ARG A 121 -6.13 4.71 5.10
N VAL A 122 -6.16 3.96 4.02
CA VAL A 122 -5.52 2.65 3.93
C VAL A 122 -4.00 2.82 3.91
N TYR A 123 -3.35 2.01 4.74
CA TYR A 123 -1.92 1.75 4.70
C TYR A 123 -1.72 0.23 4.60
N CYS A 124 -1.09 -0.20 3.53
CA CYS A 124 -0.78 -1.60 3.26
C CYS A 124 0.70 -1.71 2.96
N LYS A 125 1.36 -2.69 3.55
CA LYS A 125 2.76 -3.03 3.28
C LYS A 125 2.87 -4.55 3.18
N TRP A 126 3.52 -5.03 2.14
CA TRP A 126 3.80 -6.46 1.96
C TRP A 126 5.27 -6.65 1.65
N ARG A 127 5.78 -7.81 2.03
CA ARG A 127 7.14 -8.27 1.77
C ARG A 127 7.11 -9.30 0.66
N TYR A 128 8.07 -9.28 -0.24
CA TYR A 128 8.24 -10.36 -1.22
C TYR A 128 9.09 -11.50 -0.67
N HIS A 129 8.77 -12.74 -1.06
CA HIS A 129 9.48 -13.93 -0.62
C HIS A 129 10.75 -14.21 -1.45
N GLN A 130 10.69 -14.03 -2.77
CA GLN A 130 11.81 -14.21 -3.69
C GLN A 130 12.04 -12.91 -4.47
N CYS A 131 13.29 -12.50 -4.69
CA CYS A 131 13.61 -11.22 -5.33
C CYS A 131 13.99 -11.33 -6.82
N ARG A 132 14.13 -12.55 -7.36
CA ARG A 132 14.56 -12.74 -8.76
C ARG A 132 13.36 -12.75 -9.69
N ASP A 133 13.45 -11.95 -10.75
CA ASP A 133 12.54 -11.92 -11.90
C ASP A 133 11.08 -11.51 -11.62
N MET A 134 10.82 -10.78 -10.53
CA MET A 134 9.50 -10.21 -10.27
C MET A 134 9.23 -8.96 -11.09
N ASP A 135 8.07 -8.90 -11.71
CA ASP A 135 7.52 -7.71 -12.31
C ASP A 135 6.76 -6.90 -11.24
N PHE A 136 7.48 -6.01 -10.56
CA PHE A 136 6.92 -5.11 -9.54
C PHE A 136 5.84 -4.20 -10.11
N ASP A 137 5.99 -3.76 -11.37
CA ASP A 137 5.02 -2.93 -12.03
C ASP A 137 3.75 -3.72 -12.35
N ALA A 138 3.84 -4.95 -12.87
CA ALA A 138 2.65 -5.80 -13.02
C ALA A 138 1.97 -6.08 -11.67
N THR A 139 2.75 -6.17 -10.60
CA THR A 139 2.22 -6.40 -9.25
C THR A 139 1.50 -5.16 -8.70
N TRP A 140 1.93 -3.96 -9.08
CA TRP A 140 1.38 -2.68 -8.66
C TRP A 140 0.29 -2.16 -9.63
N TYR A 141 0.66 -1.97 -10.89
CA TYR A 141 -0.17 -1.50 -12.01
C TYR A 141 -1.06 -2.56 -12.63
N GLY A 142 -0.80 -3.86 -12.42
CA GLY A 142 -1.79 -4.92 -12.69
C GLY A 142 -2.91 -4.95 -11.64
N ASP A 143 -3.06 -3.85 -10.91
CA ASP A 143 -4.18 -3.50 -10.04
C ASP A 143 -4.48 -4.51 -8.92
N THR A 144 -3.62 -5.49 -8.66
CA THR A 144 -4.03 -6.66 -7.88
C THR A 144 -4.31 -6.33 -6.43
N VAL A 145 -3.41 -5.64 -5.72
CA VAL A 145 -3.62 -5.36 -4.28
C VAL A 145 -4.56 -4.18 -4.06
N ARG A 146 -4.39 -3.11 -4.85
CA ARG A 146 -5.24 -1.92 -4.76
C ARG A 146 -6.69 -2.27 -5.07
N ASP A 147 -6.95 -3.06 -6.11
CA ASP A 147 -8.32 -3.46 -6.43
C ASP A 147 -8.87 -4.45 -5.43
N ILE A 148 -8.09 -5.38 -4.88
CA ILE A 148 -8.57 -6.22 -3.77
C ILE A 148 -9.00 -5.37 -2.58
N VAL A 149 -8.21 -4.36 -2.21
CA VAL A 149 -8.55 -3.44 -1.13
C VAL A 149 -9.87 -2.73 -1.42
N LEU A 150 -10.04 -2.19 -2.63
CA LEU A 150 -11.25 -1.47 -3.02
C LEU A 150 -12.47 -2.41 -3.12
N GLU A 151 -12.29 -3.58 -3.74
CA GLU A 151 -13.29 -4.64 -3.91
C GLU A 151 -13.80 -5.11 -2.54
N LYS A 152 -12.91 -5.43 -1.60
CA LYS A 152 -13.28 -5.91 -0.27
C LYS A 152 -13.81 -4.81 0.65
N PHE A 153 -13.43 -3.56 0.41
CA PHE A 153 -13.97 -2.44 1.17
C PHE A 153 -15.40 -2.09 0.73
N ALA A 154 -15.63 -1.96 -0.58
CA ALA A 154 -16.90 -1.52 -1.15
C ALA A 154 -17.90 -2.67 -1.37
N GLY A 155 -17.42 -3.84 -1.78
CA GLY A 155 -18.25 -4.93 -2.27
C GLY A 155 -18.78 -4.69 -3.69
N PRO A 156 -19.80 -5.46 -4.13
CA PRO A 156 -20.46 -5.26 -5.41
C PRO A 156 -21.04 -3.84 -5.55
N TYR A 157 -20.90 -3.24 -6.74
CA TYR A 157 -21.26 -1.83 -6.99
C TYR A 157 -22.76 -1.54 -6.86
N ASP A 158 -23.60 -2.56 -7.03
CA ASP A 158 -25.07 -2.50 -7.01
C ASP A 158 -25.66 -2.55 -5.60
N LYS A 159 -25.04 -3.30 -4.68
CA LYS A 159 -25.60 -3.60 -3.34
C LYS A 159 -24.63 -3.38 -2.16
N GLY A 160 -23.35 -3.21 -2.44
CA GLY A 160 -22.28 -3.20 -1.46
C GLY A 160 -22.14 -4.52 -0.69
N GLU A 161 -21.23 -4.53 0.28
CA GLU A 161 -21.03 -5.68 1.18
C GLU A 161 -20.98 -5.21 2.65
N TYR A 162 -21.79 -5.87 3.49
CA TYR A 162 -21.86 -5.57 4.92
C TYR A 162 -20.58 -6.00 5.63
N SER A 163 -19.95 -5.08 6.34
CA SER A 163 -18.78 -5.35 7.18
C SER A 163 -19.17 -5.27 8.66
N PRO A 164 -19.12 -6.39 9.41
CA PRO A 164 -19.44 -6.40 10.85
C PRO A 164 -18.34 -5.77 11.71
N SER A 165 -17.12 -5.74 11.20
CA SER A 165 -15.98 -5.13 11.87
C SER A 165 -14.88 -4.78 10.87
N VAL A 166 -14.11 -3.75 11.20
CA VAL A 166 -12.94 -3.34 10.41
C VAL A 166 -11.89 -4.46 10.36
N GLN A 167 -11.74 -5.19 11.47
CA GLN A 167 -10.82 -6.31 11.60
C GLN A 167 -11.15 -7.42 10.59
N LYS A 168 -12.44 -7.73 10.39
CA LYS A 168 -12.87 -8.73 9.42
C LYS A 168 -12.53 -8.29 7.99
N THR A 169 -12.87 -7.06 7.61
CA THR A 169 -12.52 -6.53 6.29
C THR A 169 -11.01 -6.52 6.04
N LEU A 170 -10.21 -6.15 7.04
CA LEU A 170 -8.75 -6.21 6.95
C LEU A 170 -8.25 -7.65 6.72
N TYR A 171 -8.76 -8.61 7.50
CA TYR A 171 -8.40 -10.01 7.33
C TYR A 171 -8.77 -10.55 5.95
N ASP A 172 -9.94 -10.20 5.44
CA ASP A 172 -10.37 -10.66 4.12
C ASP A 172 -9.48 -10.08 3.01
N ILE A 173 -9.10 -8.80 3.10
CA ILE A 173 -8.12 -8.19 2.18
C ILE A 173 -6.80 -8.98 2.20
N GLN A 174 -6.32 -9.38 3.39
CA GLN A 174 -5.07 -10.13 3.53
C GLN A 174 -5.15 -11.50 2.84
N VAL A 175 -6.18 -12.28 3.18
CA VAL A 175 -6.36 -13.64 2.65
C VAL A 175 -6.51 -13.61 1.13
N HIS A 176 -7.30 -12.66 0.60
CA HIS A 176 -7.47 -12.50 -0.85
C HIS A 176 -6.20 -12.00 -1.56
N SER A 177 -5.43 -11.13 -0.91
CA SER A 177 -4.16 -10.66 -1.48
C SER A 177 -3.12 -11.78 -1.59
N LEU A 178 -3.06 -12.64 -0.57
CA LEU A 178 -2.15 -13.79 -0.55
C LEU A 178 -2.58 -14.88 -1.54
N SER A 179 -3.88 -15.08 -1.75
CA SER A 179 -4.36 -16.10 -2.70
C SER A 179 -4.16 -15.70 -4.16
N ARG A 180 -4.28 -14.40 -4.50
CA ARG A 180 -4.03 -13.91 -5.86
C ARG A 180 -2.54 -13.76 -6.18
N VAL A 181 -1.70 -13.48 -5.17
CA VAL A 181 -0.25 -13.28 -5.38
C VAL A 181 0.55 -14.09 -4.35
N PRO A 182 0.83 -15.38 -4.64
CA PRO A 182 1.45 -16.30 -3.69
C PRO A 182 2.90 -15.94 -3.30
N GLU A 183 3.57 -15.08 -4.08
CA GLU A 183 4.95 -14.64 -3.81
C GLU A 183 5.07 -13.60 -2.70
N LYS A 184 3.96 -13.16 -2.09
CA LYS A 184 3.91 -12.12 -1.06
C LYS A 184 3.72 -12.70 0.34
N THR A 185 4.38 -12.09 1.32
CA THR A 185 4.06 -12.23 2.74
C THR A 185 3.52 -10.88 3.25
N TRP A 186 2.32 -10.87 3.80
CA TRP A 186 1.65 -9.64 4.20
C TRP A 186 2.08 -9.15 5.58
N LYS A 187 2.36 -7.85 5.72
CA LYS A 187 2.49 -7.16 7.01
C LYS A 187 1.69 -5.85 6.97
N SER A 188 0.36 -5.91 7.11
CA SER A 188 -0.37 -4.68 7.42
C SER A 188 -0.14 -4.35 8.89
N THR A 189 0.63 -3.30 9.12
CA THR A 189 0.42 -2.48 10.30
C THR A 189 -0.77 -1.58 9.97
N CYS A 190 -1.88 -1.74 10.67
CA CYS A 190 -2.95 -0.75 10.63
C CYS A 190 -2.50 0.41 11.53
N PRO A 191 -2.05 1.56 11.00
CA PRO A 191 -1.60 2.65 11.86
C PRO A 191 -2.85 3.29 12.45
N THR A 192 -3.08 3.04 13.74
CA THR A 192 -3.83 3.89 14.68
C THR A 192 -5.10 4.55 14.14
N TRP A 193 -6.25 3.98 14.51
CA TRP A 193 -7.57 4.57 14.34
C TRP A 193 -7.75 5.74 15.33
N GLY A 194 -7.58 6.97 14.85
CA GLY A 194 -8.13 8.14 15.52
C GLY A 194 -9.60 8.27 15.17
N TRP A 195 -10.48 8.12 16.16
CA TRP A 195 -11.88 8.47 16.03
C TRP A 195 -11.98 9.97 15.75
N SER A 196 -12.47 10.34 14.56
CA SER A 196 -13.09 11.65 14.34
C SER A 196 -14.48 11.42 13.78
N THR A 197 -15.37 10.87 14.60
CA THR A 197 -16.79 11.23 14.47
C THR A 197 -16.91 12.67 14.93
N ARG A 198 -16.71 13.63 14.01
CA ARG A 198 -17.30 14.96 14.21
C ARG A 198 -18.80 14.73 14.23
N LYS A 199 -19.38 14.66 15.44
CA LYS A 199 -20.80 14.92 15.63
C LYS A 199 -21.01 16.37 15.22
N ARG A 200 -21.76 16.54 14.13
CA ARG A 200 -22.37 17.79 13.61
C ARG A 200 -21.44 19.00 13.53
#